data_AF-A0A7V1Z5T6-F1
#
_entry.id   AF-A0A7V1Z5T6-F1
#
_cell.length_a   1.000
_cell.length_b   1.000
_cell.length_c   1.000
_cell.angle_alpha   90.00
_cell.angle_beta   90.00
_cell.angle_gamma   90.00
#
_symmetry.space_group_name_H-M   'P 1'
#
loop_
_entity.id
_entity.type
_entity.pdbx_description
1 polymer ?
#
loop_
_entity_poly.entity_id
_entity_poly.type
_entity_poly.pdbx_seq_one_letter_code
_entity_poly.pdbx_strand_id
1 'polypeptide(L)'
;MSRCILDRRRSTAELDDRPGSDGNGRIAPSLAAGYPVAKSVVALAATILSGQRRRKLPYNPKKASFNMLDWNAWRELVLGARRVVLLTHVRPDGDGLGSCEALRLALQRLGKETHLVVPGSIPDRYRFLDQEQCWVSVAPGQTVPDWFLQADLLVIADTGTWTQLGGLAEAVRQSPARKVVLDHHETQDDLGALRLVDVSVEATGRLAWQALQVLQVPMTPSMARALFVAIATDTGWFHHSNTESRTFALATELVQAGADPHALYELIYEQNTLARLRLVGLFLQRLRLAAGERVCYGVVRLADYQETGAQPLDTEELINFTRSVAGVEVGVLFIEQPRGGTKVSLRSRGRVNVARLAERWHGGGHAAAAGAVLELPLEQAIPQVLQAIETELAQVRNGGMTADAAQGMPTAP
;
A
#
# COMPACT_ATOMS: atom_id res chain seq x y z
N MET A 1 -33.80 28.37 -7.99
CA MET A 1 -34.40 29.67 -8.33
C MET A 1 -35.08 30.15 -7.05
N SER A 2 -34.66 31.20 -6.34
CA SER A 2 -34.29 32.54 -6.79
C SER A 2 -33.23 33.16 -5.87
N ARG A 3 -32.40 34.02 -6.48
CA ARG A 3 -31.34 34.85 -5.88
C ARG A 3 -31.93 35.95 -5.01
N CYS A 4 -31.21 36.36 -3.97
CA CYS A 4 -31.22 37.76 -3.52
C CYS A 4 -29.78 38.21 -3.28
N ILE A 5 -29.38 39.21 -4.06
CA ILE A 5 -28.11 39.94 -4.02
C ILE A 5 -28.43 41.23 -3.26
N LEU A 6 -27.57 41.64 -2.33
CA LEU A 6 -27.34 43.05 -2.05
C LEU A 6 -25.88 43.26 -1.59
N ASP A 7 -25.27 44.18 -2.31
CA ASP A 7 -23.87 44.60 -2.35
C ASP A 7 -23.69 45.93 -1.56
N ARG A 8 -22.42 46.31 -1.36
CA ARG A 8 -21.84 47.61 -0.98
C ARG A 8 -21.61 47.82 0.53
N ARG A 9 -20.40 48.16 1.02
CA ARG A 9 -19.46 49.18 0.53
C ARG A 9 -18.08 49.08 1.23
N ARG A 10 -17.06 49.61 0.54
CA ARG A 10 -15.64 49.75 0.90
C ARG A 10 -15.40 50.71 2.09
N SER A 11 -14.27 50.50 2.79
CA SER A 11 -13.48 51.57 3.40
C SER A 11 -11.99 51.23 3.36
N THR A 12 -11.23 52.16 2.82
CA THR A 12 -9.78 52.23 2.57
C THR A 12 -8.99 52.61 3.83
N ALA A 13 -7.75 52.13 3.95
CA ALA A 13 -6.66 52.87 4.59
C ALA A 13 -5.31 52.26 4.16
N GLU A 14 -4.66 52.91 3.19
CA GLU A 14 -3.23 52.85 2.92
C GLU A 14 -2.50 53.69 3.97
N LEU A 15 -1.35 53.22 4.47
CA LEU A 15 -0.36 54.06 5.13
C LEU A 15 1.01 53.81 4.50
N ASP A 16 1.46 54.88 3.85
CA ASP A 16 2.76 55.14 3.25
C ASP A 16 3.74 55.52 4.36
N ASP A 17 4.95 54.97 4.37
CA ASP A 17 6.05 55.49 5.19
C ASP A 17 7.39 55.23 4.47
N ARG A 18 7.90 56.29 3.87
CA ARG A 18 9.33 56.43 3.54
C ARG A 18 9.99 57.29 4.61
N PRO A 19 11.30 57.09 4.86
CA PRO A 19 12.14 58.23 5.20
C PRO A 19 13.21 58.47 4.13
N GLY A 20 13.34 59.74 3.79
CA GLY A 20 14.38 60.32 2.96
C GLY A 20 15.74 60.37 3.64
N SER A 21 16.67 60.81 2.80
CA SER A 21 18.12 60.82 2.91
C SER A 21 18.70 61.93 3.78
N ASP A 22 20.02 61.79 3.96
CA ASP A 22 21.05 62.82 4.16
C ASP A 22 21.51 63.13 5.60
N GLY A 23 22.79 62.84 5.85
CA GLY A 23 23.49 63.32 7.04
C GLY A 23 24.86 62.68 7.33
N ASN A 24 25.89 63.15 6.62
CA ASN A 24 27.31 63.19 7.03
C ASN A 24 28.16 61.90 7.12
N GLY A 25 28.89 61.63 6.02
CA GLY A 25 30.35 61.65 5.90
C GLY A 25 31.24 61.06 7.01
N ARG A 26 32.03 60.02 6.67
CA ARG A 26 33.50 60.08 6.42
C ARG A 26 34.19 58.70 6.49
N ILE A 27 35.05 58.47 5.48
CA ILE A 27 36.37 57.77 5.51
C ILE A 27 36.39 56.21 5.53
N ALA A 28 36.91 55.64 4.43
CA ALA A 28 37.52 54.29 4.36
C ALA A 28 38.96 54.30 4.95
N PRO A 29 39.72 53.20 5.16
CA PRO A 29 39.51 51.78 4.86
C PRO A 29 39.94 50.80 6.01
N SER A 30 39.67 49.49 5.88
CA SER A 30 40.65 48.38 5.97
C SER A 30 40.07 47.04 6.44
N LEU A 31 40.42 46.00 5.67
CA LEU A 31 40.83 44.64 6.05
C LEU A 31 40.13 43.94 7.25
N ALA A 32 39.41 42.84 6.98
CA ALA A 32 39.94 41.48 7.18
C ALA A 32 38.89 40.37 6.94
N ALA A 33 39.36 39.31 6.25
CA ALA A 33 39.00 37.89 6.37
C ALA A 33 37.60 37.40 5.91
N GLY A 34 37.58 36.54 4.88
CA GLY A 34 36.41 35.72 4.55
C GLY A 34 36.50 34.87 3.27
N TYR A 35 37.23 33.74 3.36
CA TYR A 35 37.12 32.47 2.60
C TYR A 35 37.13 32.42 1.04
N PRO A 36 38.03 31.63 0.42
CA PRO A 36 38.08 31.43 -1.03
C PRO A 36 37.25 30.21 -1.46
N VAL A 37 36.01 30.40 -1.90
CA VAL A 37 35.20 29.30 -2.51
C VAL A 37 34.65 29.67 -3.91
N ALA A 38 35.10 30.77 -4.51
CA ALA A 38 34.54 31.23 -5.79
C ALA A 38 35.32 30.79 -7.05
N LYS A 39 36.46 30.08 -6.93
CA LYS A 39 37.27 29.67 -8.09
C LYS A 39 37.40 28.16 -8.33
N SER A 40 36.91 27.32 -7.41
CA SER A 40 36.97 25.85 -7.56
C SER A 40 35.75 25.21 -8.23
N VAL A 41 34.63 25.93 -8.35
CA VAL A 41 33.38 25.36 -8.91
C VAL A 41 33.32 25.49 -10.44
N VAL A 42 33.99 26.49 -11.02
CA VAL A 42 33.99 26.73 -12.48
C VAL A 42 34.98 25.81 -13.21
N ALA A 43 36.07 25.37 -12.56
CA ALA A 43 37.03 24.44 -13.15
C ALA A 43 36.56 22.97 -13.13
N LEU A 44 35.70 22.59 -12.18
CA LEU A 44 35.13 21.24 -12.11
C LEU A 44 34.03 21.02 -13.17
N ALA A 45 33.28 22.08 -13.51
CA ALA A 45 32.26 22.02 -14.56
C ALA A 45 32.84 21.90 -15.98
N ALA A 46 34.00 22.52 -16.25
CA ALA A 46 34.64 22.48 -17.57
C ALA A 46 35.33 21.14 -17.87
N THR A 47 35.82 20.43 -16.85
CA THR A 47 36.47 19.11 -17.02
C THR A 47 35.46 17.97 -17.19
N ILE A 48 34.25 18.13 -16.64
CA ILE A 48 33.15 17.16 -16.79
C ILE A 48 32.49 17.23 -18.18
N LEU A 49 32.58 18.39 -18.86
CA LEU A 49 31.92 18.63 -20.14
C LEU A 49 32.76 18.35 -21.40
N SER A 50 34.08 18.09 -21.29
CA SER A 50 34.94 17.90 -22.46
C SER A 50 35.68 16.55 -22.55
N GLY A 51 35.46 15.61 -21.63
CA GLY A 51 36.41 14.50 -21.44
C GLY A 51 35.89 13.09 -21.21
N GLN A 52 34.58 12.82 -21.22
CA GLN A 52 34.08 11.45 -21.05
C GLN A 52 33.35 10.95 -22.29
N ARG A 53 34.05 10.12 -23.08
CA ARG A 53 33.42 9.08 -23.88
C ARG A 53 32.37 8.41 -23.00
N ARG A 54 31.10 8.57 -23.35
CA ARG A 54 29.99 7.83 -22.75
C ARG A 54 30.32 6.35 -22.84
N ARG A 55 30.89 5.76 -21.78
CA ARG A 55 30.74 4.33 -21.54
C ARG A 55 29.26 4.15 -21.26
N LYS A 56 28.50 3.81 -22.31
CA LYS A 56 27.20 3.16 -22.14
C LYS A 56 27.47 1.94 -21.27
N LEU A 57 27.14 2.01 -19.99
CA LEU A 57 26.89 0.81 -19.21
C LEU A 57 25.78 0.07 -19.98
N PRO A 58 26.02 -1.15 -20.49
CA PRO A 58 24.97 -1.89 -21.14
C PRO A 58 24.07 -2.45 -20.04
N TYR A 59 23.16 -1.63 -19.51
CA TYR A 59 21.98 -2.19 -18.87
C TYR A 59 21.11 -2.72 -20.01
N ASN A 60 21.13 -4.04 -20.16
CA ASN A 60 20.30 -4.77 -21.10
C ASN A 60 19.02 -5.20 -20.36
N PRO A 61 17.89 -4.48 -20.48
CA PRO A 61 16.65 -4.82 -19.77
C PRO A 61 16.03 -6.15 -20.23
N LYS A 62 16.59 -6.83 -21.25
CA LYS A 62 15.96 -8.00 -21.88
C LYS A 62 16.29 -9.36 -21.24
N LYS A 63 17.03 -9.48 -20.13
CA LYS A 63 17.52 -10.81 -19.70
C LYS A 63 17.59 -11.17 -18.22
N ALA A 64 17.11 -10.34 -17.29
CA ALA A 64 16.99 -10.76 -15.89
C ALA A 64 15.49 -10.86 -15.51
N SER A 65 15.08 -12.02 -14.99
CA SER A 65 13.75 -12.49 -14.56
C SER A 65 12.65 -12.81 -15.58
N PHE A 66 12.67 -12.29 -16.82
CA PHE A 66 11.60 -12.58 -17.80
C PHE A 66 11.51 -14.06 -18.27
N ASN A 67 12.56 -14.86 -18.05
CA ASN A 67 12.77 -16.15 -18.74
C ASN A 67 12.37 -17.43 -17.98
N MET A 68 11.83 -17.36 -16.75
CA MET A 68 11.49 -18.59 -16.00
C MET A 68 9.99 -18.91 -15.92
N LEU A 69 9.12 -17.92 -16.14
CA LEU A 69 7.68 -18.13 -16.14
C LEU A 69 7.20 -18.51 -17.55
N ASP A 70 6.18 -19.38 -17.63
CA ASP A 70 5.64 -19.86 -18.91
C ASP A 70 4.68 -18.82 -19.54
N TRP A 71 5.29 -17.73 -20.01
CA TRP A 71 4.60 -16.66 -20.71
C TRP A 71 4.02 -17.10 -22.05
N ASN A 72 4.54 -18.18 -22.65
CA ASN A 72 3.98 -18.75 -23.87
C ASN A 72 2.62 -19.39 -23.59
N ALA A 73 2.52 -20.20 -22.52
CA ALA A 73 1.24 -20.77 -22.10
C ALA A 73 0.21 -19.67 -21.75
N TRP A 74 0.64 -18.60 -21.08
CA TRP A 74 -0.22 -17.41 -20.87
C TRP A 74 -0.76 -16.85 -22.18
N ARG A 75 0.13 -16.60 -23.15
CA ARG A 75 -0.25 -16.06 -24.45
C ARG A 75 -1.22 -16.99 -25.18
N GLU A 76 -0.97 -18.29 -25.18
CA GLU A 76 -1.86 -19.28 -25.81
C GLU A 76 -3.26 -19.29 -25.16
N LEU A 77 -3.33 -19.31 -23.83
CA LEU A 77 -4.59 -19.26 -23.09
C LEU A 77 -5.39 -17.99 -23.40
N VAL A 78 -4.73 -16.83 -23.38
CA VAL A 78 -5.38 -15.55 -23.70
C VAL A 78 -5.86 -15.51 -25.15
N LEU A 79 -5.05 -15.96 -26.11
CA LEU A 79 -5.43 -15.93 -27.51
C LEU A 79 -6.59 -16.89 -27.81
N GLY A 80 -6.63 -18.05 -27.15
CA GLY A 80 -7.69 -19.04 -27.28
C GLY A 80 -8.99 -18.69 -26.55
N ALA A 81 -8.95 -17.86 -25.51
CA ALA A 81 -10.14 -17.43 -24.78
C ALA A 81 -10.91 -16.33 -25.53
N ARG A 82 -12.24 -16.31 -25.42
CA ARG A 82 -13.09 -15.19 -25.84
C ARG A 82 -13.55 -14.38 -24.63
N ARG A 83 -14.01 -15.07 -23.58
CA ARG A 83 -14.44 -14.48 -22.31
C ARG A 83 -13.42 -14.73 -21.22
N VAL A 84 -12.91 -13.65 -20.65
CA VAL A 84 -11.93 -13.68 -19.56
C VAL A 84 -12.53 -13.01 -18.33
N VAL A 85 -12.48 -13.68 -17.20
CA VAL A 85 -12.84 -13.10 -15.91
C VAL A 85 -11.57 -12.88 -15.12
N LEU A 86 -11.39 -11.68 -14.58
CA LEU A 86 -10.29 -11.36 -13.69
C LEU A 86 -10.81 -11.10 -12.28
N LEU A 87 -10.09 -11.62 -11.30
CA LEU A 87 -10.46 -11.54 -9.89
C LEU A 87 -9.23 -11.45 -9.00
N THR A 88 -9.43 -10.90 -7.80
CA THR A 88 -8.39 -10.79 -6.79
C THR A 88 -8.93 -11.17 -5.40
N HIS A 89 -8.13 -10.94 -4.35
CA HIS A 89 -8.41 -11.38 -2.98
C HIS A 89 -9.55 -10.61 -2.29
N VAL A 90 -10.03 -11.16 -1.16
CA VAL A 90 -11.21 -10.71 -0.39
C VAL A 90 -11.08 -9.33 0.25
N ARG A 91 -9.85 -8.83 0.42
CA ARG A 91 -9.55 -7.47 0.90
C ARG A 91 -8.78 -6.70 -0.16
N PRO A 92 -9.38 -6.48 -1.35
CA PRO A 92 -8.66 -6.02 -2.52
C PRO A 92 -7.95 -4.69 -2.24
N ASP A 93 -6.69 -4.61 -2.65
CA ASP A 93 -5.88 -3.40 -2.52
C ASP A 93 -5.44 -2.84 -3.87
N GLY A 94 -4.46 -1.92 -3.87
CA GLY A 94 -4.02 -1.27 -5.09
C GLY A 94 -3.30 -2.22 -6.05
N ASP A 95 -2.65 -3.27 -5.54
CA ASP A 95 -1.94 -4.24 -6.37
C ASP A 95 -2.92 -5.16 -7.09
N GLY A 96 -3.76 -5.87 -6.34
CA GLY A 96 -4.80 -6.72 -6.91
C GLY A 96 -5.74 -5.99 -7.87
N LEU A 97 -6.23 -4.80 -7.49
CA LEU A 97 -7.14 -4.02 -8.34
C LEU A 97 -6.43 -3.43 -9.56
N GLY A 98 -5.25 -2.84 -9.37
CA GLY A 98 -4.47 -2.22 -10.45
C GLY A 98 -4.00 -3.25 -11.48
N SER A 99 -3.58 -4.43 -11.02
CA SER A 99 -3.18 -5.55 -11.86
C SER A 99 -4.34 -6.06 -12.72
N CYS A 100 -5.51 -6.31 -12.11
CA CYS A 100 -6.70 -6.72 -12.82
C CYS A 100 -7.15 -5.69 -13.86
N GLU A 101 -7.17 -4.41 -13.49
CA GLU A 101 -7.63 -3.34 -14.37
C GLU A 101 -6.69 -3.15 -15.58
N ALA A 102 -5.38 -3.20 -15.38
CA ALA A 102 -4.41 -3.14 -16.47
C ALA A 102 -4.57 -4.31 -17.46
N LEU A 103 -4.75 -5.53 -16.93
CA LEU A 103 -4.99 -6.72 -17.73
C LEU A 103 -6.33 -6.62 -18.48
N ARG A 104 -7.41 -6.19 -17.82
CA ARG A 104 -8.73 -5.98 -18.45
C ARG A 104 -8.61 -5.08 -19.67
N LEU A 105 -8.04 -3.88 -19.49
CA LEU A 105 -7.87 -2.89 -20.55
C LEU A 105 -7.06 -3.46 -21.73
N ALA A 106 -6.02 -4.26 -21.44
CA ALA A 106 -5.18 -4.85 -22.48
C ALA A 106 -5.91 -5.94 -23.26
N LEU A 107 -6.63 -6.81 -22.54
CA LEU A 107 -7.42 -7.89 -23.12
C LEU A 107 -8.58 -7.35 -23.98
N GLN A 108 -9.22 -6.26 -23.58
CA GLN A 108 -10.24 -5.60 -24.41
C GLN A 108 -9.68 -5.10 -25.74
N ARG A 109 -8.44 -4.60 -25.77
CA ARG A 109 -7.77 -4.21 -27.03
C ARG A 109 -7.48 -5.40 -27.95
N LEU A 110 -7.42 -6.61 -27.40
CA LEU A 110 -7.34 -7.86 -28.15
C LEU A 110 -8.72 -8.43 -28.54
N GLY A 111 -9.79 -7.65 -28.33
CA GLY A 111 -11.16 -8.03 -28.66
C GLY A 111 -11.78 -9.07 -27.71
N LYS A 112 -11.22 -9.22 -26.51
CA LYS A 112 -11.75 -10.14 -25.49
C LYS A 112 -12.93 -9.50 -24.76
N GLU A 113 -13.92 -10.33 -24.41
CA GLU A 113 -14.96 -9.97 -23.46
C GLU A 113 -14.40 -10.14 -22.04
N THR A 114 -14.31 -9.06 -21.28
CA THR A 114 -13.65 -9.08 -19.97
C THR A 114 -14.62 -8.69 -18.85
N HIS A 115 -14.58 -9.41 -17.74
CA HIS A 115 -15.34 -9.08 -16.53
C HIS A 115 -14.42 -9.03 -15.31
N LEU A 116 -14.70 -8.10 -14.39
CA LEU A 116 -13.96 -7.95 -13.15
C LEU A 116 -14.83 -8.31 -11.96
N VAL A 117 -14.28 -9.07 -11.01
CA VAL A 117 -15.02 -9.49 -9.83
C VAL A 117 -14.15 -9.54 -8.58
N VAL A 118 -14.71 -9.12 -7.45
CA VAL A 118 -14.09 -9.21 -6.12
C VAL A 118 -15.01 -9.94 -5.15
N PRO A 119 -14.45 -10.71 -4.17
CA PRO A 119 -15.26 -11.38 -3.14
C PRO A 119 -15.79 -10.43 -2.05
N GLY A 120 -15.46 -9.15 -2.14
CA GLY A 120 -15.79 -8.13 -1.17
C GLY A 120 -15.92 -6.76 -1.82
N SER A 121 -16.04 -5.72 -1.00
CA SER A 121 -16.15 -4.34 -1.48
C SER A 121 -14.82 -3.76 -1.91
N ILE A 122 -14.83 -2.97 -2.99
CA ILE A 122 -13.70 -2.11 -3.36
C ILE A 122 -13.60 -0.94 -2.37
N PRO A 123 -12.45 -0.71 -1.73
CA PRO A 123 -12.23 0.46 -0.89
C PRO A 123 -12.42 1.76 -1.66
N ASP A 124 -13.04 2.77 -1.03
CA ASP A 124 -13.37 4.04 -1.69
C ASP A 124 -12.16 4.73 -2.31
N ARG A 125 -11.01 4.65 -1.65
CA ARG A 125 -9.73 5.20 -2.15
C ARG A 125 -9.24 4.61 -3.47
N TYR A 126 -9.78 3.47 -3.90
CA TYR A 126 -9.43 2.83 -5.19
C TYR A 126 -10.55 2.90 -6.23
N ARG A 127 -11.71 3.50 -5.90
CA ARG A 127 -12.85 3.60 -6.83
C ARG A 127 -12.52 4.33 -8.13
N PHE A 128 -11.52 5.21 -8.11
CA PHE A 128 -11.07 5.92 -9.32
C PHE A 128 -10.46 4.99 -10.38
N LEU A 129 -10.03 3.77 -10.00
CA LEU A 129 -9.58 2.74 -10.96
C LEU A 129 -10.75 2.20 -11.77
N ASP A 130 -11.96 2.16 -11.20
CA ASP A 130 -13.17 1.65 -11.84
C ASP A 130 -13.94 2.74 -12.61
N GLN A 131 -13.27 3.35 -13.60
CA GLN A 131 -13.86 4.46 -14.37
C GLN A 131 -15.08 4.04 -15.18
N GLU A 132 -15.16 2.77 -15.56
CA GLU A 132 -16.25 2.18 -16.35
C GLU A 132 -17.33 1.51 -15.48
N GLN A 133 -17.20 1.53 -14.15
CA GLN A 133 -18.11 0.88 -13.20
C GLN A 133 -18.36 -0.61 -13.51
N CYS A 134 -17.28 -1.31 -13.85
CA CYS A 134 -17.29 -2.67 -14.38
C CYS A 134 -17.02 -3.75 -13.32
N TRP A 135 -16.61 -3.37 -12.12
CA TRP A 135 -16.36 -4.33 -11.05
C TRP A 135 -17.64 -4.83 -10.41
N VAL A 136 -17.76 -6.16 -10.33
CA VAL A 136 -18.84 -6.83 -9.60
C VAL A 136 -18.33 -7.30 -8.23
N SER A 137 -19.02 -6.88 -7.17
CA SER A 137 -18.77 -7.39 -5.81
C SER A 137 -19.69 -8.57 -5.54
N VAL A 138 -19.13 -9.71 -5.15
CA VAL A 138 -19.86 -10.91 -4.74
C VAL A 138 -19.58 -11.19 -3.27
N ALA A 139 -20.51 -10.81 -2.40
CA ALA A 139 -20.38 -11.05 -0.97
C ALA A 139 -20.52 -12.56 -0.64
N PRO A 140 -20.04 -13.01 0.53
CA PRO A 140 -20.24 -14.39 0.98
C PRO A 140 -21.72 -14.80 0.93
N GLY A 141 -21.99 -15.95 0.29
CA GLY A 141 -23.35 -16.49 0.13
C GLY A 141 -24.14 -15.93 -1.06
N GLN A 142 -23.60 -14.98 -1.82
CA GLN A 142 -24.22 -14.52 -3.07
C GLN A 142 -23.83 -15.42 -4.25
N THR A 143 -24.75 -15.57 -5.21
CA THR A 143 -24.48 -16.28 -6.45
C THR A 143 -23.63 -15.42 -7.38
N VAL A 144 -22.63 -16.03 -8.02
CA VAL A 144 -21.87 -15.36 -9.08
C VAL A 144 -22.76 -15.13 -10.31
N PRO A 145 -22.50 -14.09 -11.12
CA PRO A 145 -23.21 -13.90 -12.38
C PRO A 145 -22.99 -15.05 -13.37
N ASP A 146 -23.96 -15.30 -14.25
CA ASP A 146 -23.89 -16.40 -15.24
C ASP A 146 -22.66 -16.36 -16.14
N TRP A 147 -22.22 -15.16 -16.51
CA TRP A 147 -21.02 -14.99 -17.34
C TRP A 147 -19.75 -15.54 -16.68
N PHE A 148 -19.72 -15.66 -15.35
CA PHE A 148 -18.58 -16.21 -14.60
C PHE A 148 -18.40 -17.70 -14.90
N LEU A 149 -19.50 -18.46 -14.88
CA LEU A 149 -19.49 -19.90 -15.15
C LEU A 149 -19.30 -20.21 -16.64
N GLN A 150 -19.58 -19.23 -17.50
CA GLN A 150 -19.39 -19.30 -18.94
C GLN A 150 -18.04 -18.71 -19.39
N ALA A 151 -17.11 -18.44 -18.46
CA ALA A 151 -15.78 -17.94 -18.81
C ALA A 151 -14.96 -19.02 -19.52
N ASP A 152 -14.12 -18.63 -20.47
CA ASP A 152 -13.12 -19.53 -21.06
C ASP A 152 -11.84 -19.55 -20.20
N LEU A 153 -11.56 -18.41 -19.55
CA LEU A 153 -10.36 -18.18 -18.77
C LEU A 153 -10.68 -17.37 -17.49
N LEU A 154 -10.21 -17.87 -16.34
CA LEU A 154 -10.14 -17.14 -15.08
C LEU A 154 -8.69 -16.69 -14.84
N VAL A 155 -8.50 -15.41 -14.56
CA VAL A 155 -7.22 -14.82 -14.17
C VAL A 155 -7.31 -14.35 -12.73
N ILE A 156 -6.68 -15.11 -11.83
CA ILE A 156 -6.63 -14.84 -10.41
C ILE A 156 -5.35 -14.05 -10.15
N ALA A 157 -5.48 -12.76 -9.82
CA ALA A 157 -4.37 -11.87 -9.58
C ALA A 157 -4.19 -11.64 -8.07
N ASP A 158 -2.94 -11.63 -7.63
CA ASP A 158 -2.52 -11.18 -6.30
C ASP A 158 -3.01 -12.09 -5.15
N THR A 159 -3.27 -13.35 -5.49
CA THR A 159 -3.45 -14.42 -4.52
C THR A 159 -3.38 -15.80 -5.18
N GLY A 160 -2.70 -16.72 -4.51
CA GLY A 160 -2.65 -18.14 -4.84
C GLY A 160 -3.42 -19.04 -3.88
N THR A 161 -4.21 -18.50 -2.95
CA THR A 161 -4.84 -19.28 -1.87
C THR A 161 -6.37 -19.27 -1.93
N TRP A 162 -7.00 -20.39 -1.57
CA TRP A 162 -8.45 -20.54 -1.55
C TRP A 162 -9.12 -19.62 -0.52
N THR A 163 -8.46 -19.42 0.63
CA THR A 163 -9.00 -18.60 1.72
C THR A 163 -9.16 -17.13 1.30
N GLN A 164 -8.22 -16.61 0.51
CA GLN A 164 -8.25 -15.24 -0.01
C GLN A 164 -9.29 -15.04 -1.12
N LEU A 165 -9.78 -16.11 -1.76
CA LEU A 165 -10.87 -16.00 -2.74
C LEU A 165 -12.26 -15.81 -2.08
N GLY A 166 -12.37 -16.00 -0.76
CA GLY A 166 -13.59 -15.73 0.00
C GLY A 166 -14.84 -16.36 -0.63
N GLY A 167 -15.88 -15.56 -0.85
CA GLY A 167 -17.14 -16.00 -1.45
C GLY A 167 -17.05 -16.54 -2.87
N LEU A 168 -15.95 -16.27 -3.60
CA LEU A 168 -15.74 -16.76 -4.96
C LEU A 168 -15.08 -18.14 -5.03
N ALA A 169 -14.52 -18.64 -3.92
CA ALA A 169 -13.72 -19.87 -3.93
C ALA A 169 -14.47 -21.07 -4.53
N GLU A 170 -15.75 -21.23 -4.18
CA GLU A 170 -16.55 -22.34 -4.68
C GLU A 170 -16.89 -22.21 -6.16
N ALA A 171 -17.25 -21.01 -6.61
CA ALA A 171 -17.49 -20.74 -8.03
C ALA A 171 -16.22 -20.97 -8.87
N VAL A 172 -15.04 -20.60 -8.35
CA VAL A 172 -13.75 -20.88 -9.00
C VAL A 172 -13.49 -22.39 -9.10
N ARG A 173 -13.80 -23.18 -8.06
CA ARG A 173 -13.66 -24.65 -8.12
C ARG A 173 -14.55 -25.28 -9.18
N GLN A 174 -15.81 -24.89 -9.20
CA GLN A 174 -16.82 -25.44 -10.10
C GLN A 174 -16.68 -24.96 -11.54
N SER A 175 -16.00 -23.84 -11.77
CA SER A 175 -15.82 -23.29 -13.12
C SER A 175 -15.02 -24.26 -14.01
N PRO A 176 -15.53 -24.57 -15.23
CA PRO A 176 -14.83 -25.40 -16.21
C PRO A 176 -13.73 -24.62 -16.95
N ALA A 177 -13.64 -23.31 -16.74
CA ALA A 177 -12.67 -22.43 -17.38
C ALA A 177 -11.22 -22.85 -17.08
N ARG A 178 -10.32 -22.54 -18.02
CA ARG A 178 -8.89 -22.58 -17.72
C ARG A 178 -8.57 -21.52 -16.66
N LYS A 179 -7.63 -21.80 -15.77
CA LYS A 179 -7.26 -20.90 -14.67
C LYS A 179 -5.81 -20.49 -14.80
N VAL A 180 -5.52 -19.22 -14.52
CA VAL A 180 -4.16 -18.68 -14.39
C VAL A 180 -4.08 -17.94 -13.06
N VAL A 181 -3.00 -18.17 -12.32
CA VAL A 181 -2.62 -17.39 -11.14
C VAL A 181 -1.45 -16.50 -11.52
N LEU A 182 -1.60 -15.19 -11.35
CA LEU A 182 -0.51 -14.21 -11.39
C LEU A 182 -0.34 -13.68 -9.97
N ASP A 183 0.78 -14.02 -9.32
CA ASP A 183 0.95 -13.69 -7.91
C ASP A 183 2.43 -13.57 -7.53
N HIS A 184 2.73 -12.78 -6.50
CA HIS A 184 4.08 -12.62 -5.97
C HIS A 184 4.21 -13.10 -4.51
N HIS A 185 3.12 -13.59 -3.90
CA HIS A 185 3.14 -14.10 -2.54
C HIS A 185 3.78 -15.50 -2.44
N GLU A 186 4.51 -15.75 -1.35
CA GLU A 186 5.12 -17.08 -1.08
C GLU A 186 4.07 -18.16 -0.79
N THR A 187 2.99 -17.80 -0.10
CA THR A 187 1.95 -18.74 0.31
C THR A 187 1.02 -19.06 -0.85
N GLN A 188 0.92 -20.34 -1.19
CA GLN A 188 0.19 -20.80 -2.37
C GLN A 188 -0.54 -22.11 -2.08
N ASP A 189 -1.78 -22.23 -2.57
CA ASP A 189 -2.51 -23.50 -2.65
C ASP A 189 -2.40 -24.09 -4.07
N ASP A 190 -2.96 -25.28 -4.30
CA ASP A 190 -3.24 -25.76 -5.65
C ASP A 190 -4.65 -25.34 -6.09
N LEU A 191 -4.70 -24.38 -7.01
CA LEU A 191 -5.94 -23.89 -7.62
C LEU A 191 -6.28 -24.59 -8.96
N GLY A 192 -5.47 -25.59 -9.39
CA GLY A 192 -5.60 -26.24 -10.69
C GLY A 192 -5.35 -25.27 -11.86
N ALA A 193 -4.41 -24.35 -11.69
CA ALA A 193 -4.15 -23.23 -12.59
C ALA A 193 -2.73 -23.27 -13.20
N LEU A 194 -2.54 -22.61 -14.34
CA LEU A 194 -1.20 -22.18 -14.76
C LEU A 194 -0.68 -21.17 -13.74
N ARG A 195 0.46 -21.46 -13.11
CA ARG A 195 1.04 -20.63 -12.06
C ARG A 195 2.15 -19.76 -12.63
N LEU A 196 1.89 -18.46 -12.71
CA LEU A 196 2.87 -17.43 -13.01
C LEU A 196 3.21 -16.70 -11.72
N VAL A 197 4.01 -17.36 -10.88
CA VAL A 197 4.33 -16.87 -9.53
C VAL A 197 5.81 -16.56 -9.42
N ASP A 198 6.15 -15.31 -9.07
CA ASP A 198 7.53 -14.88 -8.83
C ASP A 198 7.61 -14.08 -7.53
N VAL A 199 8.09 -14.72 -6.48
CA VAL A 199 8.21 -14.11 -5.15
C VAL A 199 9.33 -13.06 -5.06
N SER A 200 10.13 -12.93 -6.12
CA SER A 200 11.19 -11.91 -6.16
C SER A 200 10.68 -10.55 -6.62
N VAL A 201 9.48 -10.45 -7.19
CA VAL A 201 8.96 -9.16 -7.67
C VAL A 201 8.26 -8.37 -6.58
N GLU A 202 8.27 -7.05 -6.73
CA GLU A 202 7.75 -6.13 -5.74
C GLU A 202 6.23 -6.08 -5.65
N ALA A 203 5.51 -6.64 -6.63
CA ALA A 203 4.06 -6.55 -6.77
C ALA A 203 3.58 -7.47 -7.91
N THR A 204 2.35 -7.96 -7.82
CA THR A 204 1.62 -8.59 -8.94
C THR A 204 1.52 -7.66 -10.16
N GLY A 205 1.48 -6.34 -9.94
CA GLY A 205 1.53 -5.33 -10.99
C GLY A 205 2.73 -5.48 -11.93
N ARG A 206 3.88 -5.97 -11.45
CA ARG A 206 5.02 -6.27 -12.32
C ARG A 206 4.71 -7.44 -13.24
N LEU A 207 4.10 -8.50 -12.73
CA LEU A 207 3.69 -9.66 -13.52
C LEU A 207 2.63 -9.28 -14.55
N ALA A 208 1.67 -8.43 -14.18
CA ALA A 208 0.70 -7.88 -15.12
C ALA A 208 1.38 -7.07 -16.24
N TRP A 209 2.36 -6.22 -15.92
CA TRP A 209 3.15 -5.51 -16.93
C TRP A 209 3.88 -6.51 -17.86
N GLN A 210 4.53 -7.54 -17.31
CA GLN A 210 5.21 -8.58 -18.10
C GLN A 210 4.22 -9.32 -19.02
N ALA A 211 3.04 -9.66 -18.52
CA ALA A 211 1.97 -10.29 -19.27
C ALA A 211 1.52 -9.44 -20.46
N LEU A 212 1.40 -8.11 -20.28
CA LEU A 212 1.09 -7.16 -21.35
C LEU A 212 2.17 -7.12 -22.43
N GLN A 213 3.45 -7.12 -22.04
CA GLN A 213 4.58 -7.11 -22.99
C GLN A 213 4.59 -8.35 -23.89
N VAL A 214 4.28 -9.52 -23.33
CA VAL A 214 4.22 -10.80 -24.07
C VAL A 214 3.09 -10.79 -25.09
N LEU A 215 1.95 -10.17 -24.74
CA LEU A 215 0.81 -9.98 -25.64
C LEU A 215 1.05 -8.89 -26.69
N GLN A 216 2.15 -8.13 -26.59
CA GLN A 216 2.51 -7.03 -27.49
C GLN A 216 1.42 -5.94 -27.58
N VAL A 217 0.68 -5.72 -26.49
CA VAL A 217 -0.34 -4.66 -26.42
C VAL A 217 0.36 -3.34 -26.08
N PRO A 218 0.20 -2.28 -26.89
CA PRO A 218 0.77 -0.97 -26.57
C PRO A 218 0.21 -0.40 -25.26
N MET A 219 1.10 0.08 -24.40
CA MET A 219 0.73 0.72 -23.14
C MET A 219 -0.14 1.96 -23.40
N THR A 220 -1.22 2.11 -22.63
CA THR A 220 -2.07 3.31 -22.63
C THR A 220 -1.95 4.05 -21.30
N PRO A 221 -2.31 5.34 -21.22
CA PRO A 221 -2.30 6.08 -19.96
C PRO A 221 -3.13 5.42 -18.85
N SER A 222 -4.29 4.83 -19.19
CA SER A 222 -5.14 4.12 -18.21
C SER A 222 -4.48 2.83 -17.69
N MET A 223 -3.84 2.05 -18.57
CA MET A 223 -3.06 0.87 -18.14
C MET A 223 -1.86 1.29 -17.29
N ALA A 224 -1.15 2.34 -17.70
CA ALA A 224 0.01 2.84 -16.98
C ALA A 224 -0.38 3.33 -15.58
N ARG A 225 -1.51 4.03 -15.45
CA ARG A 225 -2.09 4.43 -14.17
C ARG A 225 -2.38 3.22 -13.27
N ALA A 226 -3.08 2.21 -13.79
CA ALA A 226 -3.46 1.03 -13.02
C ALA A 226 -2.22 0.24 -12.54
N LEU A 227 -1.24 0.03 -13.43
CA LEU A 227 0.02 -0.60 -13.08
C LEU A 227 0.84 0.23 -12.09
N PHE A 228 0.85 1.56 -12.24
CA PHE A 228 1.58 2.43 -11.32
C PHE A 228 0.99 2.34 -9.92
N VAL A 229 -0.34 2.35 -9.80
CA VAL A 229 -1.01 2.14 -8.51
C VAL A 229 -0.59 0.82 -7.90
N ALA A 230 -0.60 -0.28 -8.67
CA ALA A 230 -0.21 -1.59 -8.17
C ALA A 230 1.22 -1.62 -7.61
N ILE A 231 2.20 -1.17 -8.41
CA ILE A 231 3.61 -1.09 -7.98
C ILE A 231 3.78 -0.15 -6.79
N ALA A 232 3.18 1.04 -6.86
CA ALA A 232 3.40 2.07 -5.86
C ALA A 232 2.77 1.67 -4.52
N THR A 233 1.56 1.10 -4.49
CA THR A 233 0.95 0.73 -3.20
C THR A 233 1.68 -0.42 -2.50
N ASP A 234 2.13 -1.44 -3.24
CA ASP A 234 2.78 -2.60 -2.62
C ASP A 234 4.24 -2.35 -2.20
N THR A 235 4.84 -1.27 -2.74
CA THR A 235 6.14 -0.75 -2.30
C THR A 235 6.01 0.36 -1.24
N GLY A 236 4.79 0.62 -0.76
CA GLY A 236 4.49 1.68 0.20
C GLY A 236 4.69 3.09 -0.36
N TRP A 237 4.65 3.27 -1.67
CA TRP A 237 5.14 4.45 -2.37
C TRP A 237 6.67 4.50 -2.36
N PHE A 238 7.29 3.37 -2.73
CA PHE A 238 8.75 3.21 -2.94
C PHE A 238 9.64 3.36 -1.70
N HIS A 239 9.10 3.16 -0.48
CA HIS A 239 9.89 3.22 0.75
C HIS A 239 10.06 1.86 1.45
N HIS A 240 9.36 0.82 1.01
CA HIS A 240 9.50 -0.54 1.53
C HIS A 240 10.76 -1.22 0.95
N SER A 241 11.26 -2.24 1.66
CA SER A 241 12.51 -2.95 1.31
C SER A 241 12.44 -3.79 0.04
N ASN A 242 11.22 -4.07 -0.47
CA ASN A 242 10.98 -4.70 -1.78
C ASN A 242 11.20 -3.71 -2.95
N THR A 243 11.53 -2.44 -2.69
CA THR A 243 11.81 -1.45 -3.73
C THR A 243 13.26 -1.57 -4.22
N GLU A 244 13.43 -1.89 -5.50
CA GLU A 244 14.75 -2.04 -6.13
C GLU A 244 14.95 -1.10 -7.34
N SER A 245 16.16 -1.10 -7.92
CA SER A 245 16.43 -0.32 -9.14
C SER A 245 15.50 -0.67 -10.30
N ARG A 246 15.08 -1.94 -10.43
CA ARG A 246 14.10 -2.37 -11.44
C ARG A 246 12.71 -1.80 -11.19
N THR A 247 12.34 -1.57 -9.93
CA THR A 247 11.08 -0.94 -9.53
C THR A 247 11.03 0.50 -10.04
N PHE A 248 12.08 1.29 -9.78
CA PHE A 248 12.18 2.66 -10.30
C PHE A 248 12.24 2.74 -11.82
N ALA A 249 12.89 1.78 -12.48
CA ALA A 249 12.92 1.70 -13.94
C ALA A 249 11.52 1.49 -14.52
N LEU A 250 10.73 0.58 -13.95
CA LEU A 250 9.35 0.35 -14.36
C LEU A 250 8.49 1.58 -14.06
N ALA A 251 8.60 2.16 -12.86
CA ALA A 251 7.88 3.39 -12.51
C ALA A 251 8.16 4.52 -13.51
N THR A 252 9.41 4.67 -13.96
CA THR A 252 9.79 5.65 -14.99
C THR A 252 9.05 5.40 -16.31
N GLU A 253 8.99 4.14 -16.77
CA GLU A 253 8.27 3.76 -17.99
C GLU A 253 6.77 4.08 -17.86
N LEU A 254 6.16 3.75 -16.72
CA LEU A 254 4.73 3.98 -16.48
C LEU A 254 4.41 5.49 -16.44
N VAL A 255 5.27 6.30 -15.83
CA VAL A 255 5.13 7.77 -15.85
C VAL A 255 5.26 8.32 -17.26
N GLN A 256 6.23 7.84 -18.04
CA GLN A 256 6.37 8.21 -19.46
C GLN A 256 5.14 7.82 -20.29
N ALA A 257 4.47 6.73 -19.92
CA ALA A 257 3.24 6.27 -20.56
C ALA A 257 1.97 7.01 -20.07
N GLY A 258 2.08 7.94 -19.11
CA GLY A 258 1.00 8.83 -18.68
C GLY A 258 0.48 8.59 -17.26
N ALA A 259 1.13 7.77 -16.44
CA ALA A 259 0.85 7.73 -15.00
C ALA A 259 1.30 9.04 -14.33
N ASP A 260 0.46 9.59 -13.45
CA ASP A 260 0.77 10.78 -12.65
C ASP A 260 0.89 10.38 -11.18
N PRO A 261 2.12 10.19 -10.64
CA PRO A 261 2.32 9.77 -9.26
C PRO A 261 1.73 10.73 -8.25
N HIS A 262 1.74 12.04 -8.54
CA HIS A 262 1.24 13.05 -7.61
C HIS A 262 -0.28 12.97 -7.50
N ALA A 263 -0.99 13.01 -8.63
CA ALA A 263 -2.44 12.90 -8.65
C ALA A 263 -2.93 11.56 -8.07
N LEU A 264 -2.20 10.47 -8.31
CA LEU A 264 -2.54 9.16 -7.74
C LEU A 264 -2.34 9.11 -6.23
N TYR A 265 -1.29 9.75 -5.71
CA TYR A 265 -1.08 9.86 -4.28
C TYR A 265 -2.20 10.67 -3.61
N GLU A 266 -2.60 11.79 -4.22
CA GLU A 266 -3.71 12.62 -3.73
C GLU A 266 -5.02 11.84 -3.63
N LEU A 267 -5.33 11.01 -4.63
CA LEU A 267 -6.54 10.19 -4.67
C LEU A 267 -6.55 9.06 -3.61
N ILE A 268 -5.38 8.48 -3.32
CA ILE A 268 -5.27 7.32 -2.43
C ILE A 268 -5.08 7.73 -0.96
N TYR A 269 -4.21 8.70 -0.70
CA TYR A 269 -3.73 9.03 0.64
C TYR A 269 -4.21 10.40 1.15
N GLU A 270 -4.61 11.33 0.27
CA GLU A 270 -5.00 12.70 0.66
C GLU A 270 -6.52 12.93 0.62
N GLN A 271 -7.31 11.87 0.74
CA GLN A 271 -8.79 11.90 0.81
C GLN A 271 -9.34 11.68 2.23
N ASN A 272 -8.56 11.95 3.27
CA ASN A 272 -9.02 11.77 4.65
C ASN A 272 -10.14 12.76 5.00
N THR A 273 -11.21 12.27 5.64
CA THR A 273 -12.24 13.15 6.19
C THR A 273 -11.69 13.96 7.37
N LEU A 274 -12.22 15.16 7.59
CA LEU A 274 -11.86 15.96 8.77
C LEU A 274 -12.16 15.21 10.08
N ALA A 275 -13.25 14.43 10.10
CA ALA A 275 -13.64 13.60 11.23
C ALA A 275 -12.56 12.54 11.56
N ARG A 276 -12.08 11.82 10.53
CA ARG A 276 -10.95 10.90 10.66
C ARG A 276 -9.71 11.57 11.19
N LEU A 277 -9.33 12.74 10.64
CA LEU A 277 -8.14 13.46 11.09
C LEU A 277 -8.25 13.94 12.54
N ARG A 278 -9.45 14.33 13.00
CA ARG A 278 -9.71 14.66 14.41
C ARG A 278 -9.54 13.44 15.31
N LEU A 279 -10.04 12.28 14.90
CA LEU A 279 -9.84 11.02 15.63
C LEU A 279 -8.36 10.64 15.72
N VAL A 280 -7.62 10.77 14.61
CA VAL A 280 -6.16 10.58 14.60
C VAL A 280 -5.49 11.52 15.61
N GLY A 281 -5.81 12.81 15.60
CA GLY A 281 -5.23 13.78 16.54
C GLY A 281 -5.52 13.42 18.01
N LEU A 282 -6.76 13.06 18.32
CA LEU A 282 -7.19 12.63 19.65
C LEU A 282 -6.46 11.35 20.11
N PHE A 283 -6.34 10.38 19.20
CA PHE A 283 -5.63 9.13 19.42
C PHE A 283 -4.14 9.37 19.72
N LEU A 284 -3.47 10.19 18.91
CA LEU A 284 -2.04 10.52 19.07
C LEU A 284 -1.76 11.21 20.40
N GLN A 285 -2.59 12.17 20.82
CA GLN A 285 -2.47 12.87 22.11
C GLN A 285 -2.56 11.91 23.31
N ARG A 286 -3.29 10.79 23.14
CA ARG A 286 -3.57 9.81 24.20
C ARG A 286 -2.65 8.59 24.17
N LEU A 287 -1.66 8.53 23.27
CA LEU A 287 -0.68 7.46 23.26
C LEU A 287 0.06 7.37 24.61
N ARG A 288 0.38 6.13 25.01
CA ARG A 288 1.08 5.82 26.26
C ARG A 288 2.17 4.80 26.00
N LEU A 289 3.21 4.85 26.82
CA LEU A 289 4.30 3.88 26.84
C LEU A 289 4.15 2.95 28.05
N ALA A 290 4.57 1.70 27.88
CA ALA A 290 4.56 0.66 28.90
C ALA A 290 5.77 -0.29 28.73
N ALA A 291 5.98 -1.18 29.70
CA ALA A 291 7.04 -2.20 29.71
C ALA A 291 8.44 -1.63 29.40
N GLY A 292 8.81 -0.54 30.09
CA GLY A 292 10.09 0.16 29.87
C GLY A 292 10.20 0.76 28.47
N GLU A 293 9.14 1.42 27.99
CA GLU A 293 9.05 2.10 26.68
C GLU A 293 9.11 1.18 25.45
N ARG A 294 9.13 -0.14 25.67
CA ARG A 294 9.11 -1.14 24.59
C ARG A 294 7.70 -1.41 24.05
N VAL A 295 6.67 -0.94 24.73
CA VAL A 295 5.29 -1.03 24.28
C VAL A 295 4.71 0.37 24.15
N CYS A 296 4.11 0.68 23.01
CA CYS A 296 3.26 1.85 22.86
C CYS A 296 1.82 1.40 22.62
N TYR A 297 0.89 2.01 23.32
CA TYR A 297 -0.53 1.72 23.11
C TYR A 297 -1.37 2.99 23.03
N GLY A 298 -2.49 2.86 22.34
CA GLY A 298 -3.54 3.86 22.30
C GLY A 298 -4.92 3.23 22.46
N VAL A 299 -5.90 4.07 22.79
CA VAL A 299 -7.27 3.65 23.08
C VAL A 299 -8.23 4.53 22.30
N VAL A 300 -9.21 3.90 21.64
CA VAL A 300 -10.37 4.55 21.02
C VAL A 300 -11.62 4.13 21.79
N ARG A 301 -12.33 5.11 22.35
CA ARG A 301 -13.60 4.92 23.07
C ARG A 301 -14.79 5.17 22.15
N LEU A 302 -15.97 4.67 22.52
CA LEU A 302 -17.21 4.96 21.80
C LEU A 302 -17.53 6.46 21.77
N ALA A 303 -17.22 7.17 22.85
CA ALA A 303 -17.38 8.62 22.93
C ALA A 303 -16.49 9.39 21.92
N ASP A 304 -15.35 8.82 21.51
CA ASP A 304 -14.43 9.48 20.59
C ASP A 304 -15.05 9.63 19.18
N TYR A 305 -15.88 8.67 18.76
CA TYR A 305 -16.64 8.79 17.51
C TYR A 305 -17.66 9.93 17.56
N GLN A 306 -18.31 10.11 18.71
CA GLN A 306 -19.27 11.21 18.90
C GLN A 306 -18.57 12.57 18.95
N GLU A 307 -17.42 12.65 19.62
CA GLU A 307 -16.61 13.88 19.74
C GLU A 307 -16.06 14.34 18.38
N THR A 308 -15.62 13.40 17.56
CA THR A 308 -14.89 13.69 16.31
C THR A 308 -15.77 13.67 15.07
N GLY A 309 -16.92 12.97 15.14
CA GLY A 309 -17.78 12.63 14.00
C GLY A 309 -17.27 11.44 13.18
N ALA A 310 -16.20 10.77 13.63
CA ALA A 310 -15.57 9.67 12.92
C ALA A 310 -16.43 8.41 12.96
N GLN A 311 -16.20 7.51 12.00
CA GLN A 311 -16.84 6.21 11.90
C GLN A 311 -15.89 5.09 12.38
N PRO A 312 -16.40 3.89 12.73
CA PRO A 312 -15.54 2.78 13.12
C PRO A 312 -14.41 2.44 12.13
N LEU A 313 -14.67 2.60 10.82
CA LEU A 313 -13.67 2.40 9.76
C LEU A 313 -12.52 3.43 9.80
N ASP A 314 -12.73 4.60 10.42
CA ASP A 314 -11.68 5.63 10.56
C ASP A 314 -10.60 5.23 11.58
N THR A 315 -10.76 4.10 12.28
CA THR A 315 -9.71 3.52 13.14
C THR A 315 -8.67 2.71 12.38
N GLU A 316 -8.90 2.44 11.10
CA GLU A 316 -7.90 1.83 10.23
C GLU A 316 -6.59 2.63 10.24
N GLU A 317 -5.46 1.93 10.16
CA GLU A 317 -4.11 2.51 10.23
C GLU A 317 -3.69 3.14 11.56
N LEU A 318 -4.58 3.40 12.53
CA LEU A 318 -4.20 3.99 13.81
C LEU A 318 -3.13 3.18 14.56
N ILE A 319 -3.21 1.85 14.46
CA ILE A 319 -2.23 0.93 15.04
C ILE A 319 -0.80 1.22 14.55
N ASN A 320 -0.62 1.72 13.33
CA ASN A 320 0.70 1.97 12.76
C ASN A 320 1.41 3.14 13.45
N PHE A 321 0.68 4.12 13.99
CA PHE A 321 1.27 5.19 14.81
C PHE A 321 1.87 4.68 16.11
N THR A 322 1.35 3.60 16.69
CA THR A 322 1.94 3.04 17.92
C THR A 322 3.32 2.45 17.66
N ARG A 323 3.57 1.92 16.46
CA ARG A 323 4.86 1.33 16.06
C ARG A 323 5.89 2.37 15.60
N SER A 324 5.46 3.59 15.24
CA SER A 324 6.34 4.63 14.74
C SER A 324 7.20 5.28 15.83
N VAL A 325 6.82 5.13 17.10
CA VAL A 325 7.61 5.61 18.24
C VAL A 325 8.94 4.83 18.31
N ALA A 326 10.04 5.57 18.43
CA ALA A 326 11.38 4.98 18.50
C ALA A 326 11.52 4.06 19.72
N GLY A 327 12.20 2.92 19.54
CA GLY A 327 12.44 1.94 20.62
C GLY A 327 11.27 0.98 20.91
N VAL A 328 10.06 1.27 20.43
CA VAL A 328 8.90 0.40 20.63
C VAL A 328 9.04 -0.91 19.85
N GLU A 329 8.91 -2.02 20.56
CA GLU A 329 8.88 -3.38 20.01
C GLU A 329 7.46 -3.82 19.65
N VAL A 330 6.47 -3.50 20.50
CA VAL A 330 5.07 -3.89 20.31
C VAL A 330 4.16 -2.66 20.36
N GLY A 331 3.38 -2.47 19.30
CA GLY A 331 2.30 -1.50 19.22
C GLY A 331 0.95 -2.15 19.55
N VAL A 332 0.09 -1.45 20.30
CA VAL A 332 -1.24 -1.95 20.68
C VAL A 332 -2.32 -0.89 20.49
N LEU A 333 -3.43 -1.26 19.85
CA LEU A 333 -4.62 -0.42 19.71
C LEU A 333 -5.79 -1.13 20.39
N PHE A 334 -6.37 -0.47 21.38
CA PHE A 334 -7.60 -0.91 22.05
C PHE A 334 -8.78 -0.10 21.51
N ILE A 335 -9.87 -0.78 21.13
CA ILE A 335 -11.10 -0.14 20.64
C ILE A 335 -12.28 -0.69 21.44
N GLU A 336 -12.96 0.19 22.16
CA GLU A 336 -14.20 -0.12 22.87
C GLU A 336 -15.28 -0.60 21.91
N GLN A 337 -15.97 -1.70 22.24
CA GLN A 337 -17.02 -2.27 21.39
C GLN A 337 -18.42 -1.84 21.86
N PRO A 338 -19.36 -1.50 20.95
CA PRO A 338 -20.71 -1.04 21.31
C PRO A 338 -21.52 -2.01 22.18
N ARG A 339 -21.26 -3.31 22.07
CA ARG A 339 -21.97 -4.37 22.81
C ARG A 339 -21.21 -4.83 24.06
N GLY A 340 -20.23 -4.04 24.52
CA GLY A 340 -19.28 -4.44 25.54
C GLY A 340 -18.11 -5.22 24.97
N GLY A 341 -17.02 -5.27 25.74
CA GLY A 341 -15.75 -5.85 25.31
C GLY A 341 -14.81 -4.85 24.64
N THR A 342 -13.62 -5.35 24.29
CA THR A 342 -12.52 -4.57 23.73
C THR A 342 -11.91 -5.30 22.54
N LYS A 343 -11.91 -4.68 21.37
CA LYS A 343 -11.12 -5.14 20.22
C LYS A 343 -9.68 -4.68 20.42
N VAL A 344 -8.74 -5.61 20.25
CA VAL A 344 -7.31 -5.38 20.42
C VAL A 344 -6.61 -5.68 19.10
N SER A 345 -5.83 -4.72 18.61
CA SER A 345 -4.92 -4.92 17.47
C SER A 345 -3.49 -4.83 17.95
N LEU A 346 -2.64 -5.74 17.49
CA LEU A 346 -1.25 -5.88 17.89
C LEU A 346 -0.34 -5.78 16.66
N ARG A 347 0.78 -5.09 16.81
CA ARG A 347 1.87 -5.06 15.81
C ARG A 347 3.22 -5.24 16.51
N SER A 348 4.10 -6.08 15.97
CA SER A 348 5.47 -6.24 16.47
C SER A 348 6.51 -5.81 15.42
N ARG A 349 7.70 -5.43 15.87
CA ARG A 349 8.91 -5.28 15.04
C ARG A 349 9.63 -6.61 14.78
N GLY A 350 9.11 -7.72 15.30
CA GLY A 350 9.51 -9.08 14.95
C GLY A 350 10.10 -9.88 16.10
N ARG A 351 10.46 -9.26 17.24
CA ARG A 351 11.00 -10.02 18.38
C ARG A 351 9.92 -10.71 19.21
N VAL A 352 8.67 -10.26 19.11
CA VAL A 352 7.53 -10.84 19.81
C VAL A 352 6.53 -11.35 18.78
N ASN A 353 6.21 -12.64 18.85
CA ASN A 353 5.13 -13.20 18.04
C ASN A 353 3.77 -12.81 18.63
N VAL A 354 3.13 -11.79 18.04
CA VAL A 354 1.85 -11.27 18.53
C VAL A 354 0.65 -12.16 18.21
N ALA A 355 0.77 -13.11 17.27
CA ALA A 355 -0.29 -14.09 17.03
C ALA A 355 -0.50 -15.00 18.24
N ARG A 356 0.59 -15.50 18.84
CA ARG A 356 0.54 -16.31 20.07
C ARG A 356 -0.08 -15.57 21.25
N LEU A 357 0.10 -14.25 21.31
CA LEU A 357 -0.58 -13.42 22.30
C LEU A 357 -2.09 -13.36 22.01
N ALA A 358 -2.47 -13.06 20.77
CA ALA A 358 -3.87 -12.97 20.37
C ALA A 358 -4.66 -14.27 20.59
N GLU A 359 -4.03 -15.43 20.37
CA GLU A 359 -4.63 -16.76 20.61
C GLU A 359 -5.12 -16.96 22.05
N ARG A 360 -4.49 -16.31 23.05
CA ARG A 360 -4.94 -16.36 24.47
C ARG A 360 -6.34 -15.80 24.67
N TRP A 361 -6.79 -14.97 23.75
CA TRP A 361 -8.12 -14.36 23.75
C TRP A 361 -8.93 -14.78 22.53
N HIS A 362 -8.72 -16.01 22.04
CA HIS A 362 -9.40 -16.59 20.88
C HIS A 362 -9.29 -15.73 19.61
N GLY A 363 -8.24 -14.91 19.54
CA GLY A 363 -7.87 -14.16 18.36
C GLY A 363 -6.90 -14.93 17.47
N GLY A 364 -6.22 -14.20 16.60
CA GLY A 364 -5.22 -14.78 15.71
C GLY A 364 -4.61 -13.76 14.76
N GLY A 365 -3.77 -14.23 13.86
CA GLY A 365 -3.09 -13.43 12.86
C GLY A 365 -1.69 -13.96 12.57
N HIS A 366 -0.80 -13.06 12.17
CA HIS A 366 0.59 -13.36 11.87
C HIS A 366 1.53 -12.93 13.00
N ALA A 367 2.75 -13.45 12.99
CA ALA A 367 3.75 -13.18 14.02
C ALA A 367 3.99 -11.68 14.27
N ALA A 368 3.93 -10.84 13.22
CA ALA A 368 4.12 -9.40 13.33
C ALA A 368 2.81 -8.60 13.45
N ALA A 369 1.65 -9.21 13.24
CA ALA A 369 0.37 -8.52 13.14
C ALA A 369 -0.80 -9.45 13.49
N ALA A 370 -1.46 -9.19 14.60
CA ALA A 370 -2.57 -10.02 15.07
C ALA A 370 -3.65 -9.18 15.75
N GLY A 371 -4.78 -9.79 16.08
CA GLY A 371 -5.84 -9.15 16.85
C GLY A 371 -6.77 -10.14 17.54
N ALA A 372 -7.48 -9.64 18.53
CA ALA A 372 -8.45 -10.40 19.31
C ALA A 372 -9.61 -9.49 19.75
N VAL A 373 -10.72 -10.08 20.17
CA VAL A 373 -11.80 -9.36 20.85
C VAL A 373 -11.94 -9.98 22.24
N LEU A 374 -11.65 -9.17 23.26
CA LEU A 374 -11.78 -9.57 24.65
C LEU A 374 -13.20 -9.23 25.11
N GLU A 375 -13.87 -10.17 25.77
CA GLU A 375 -15.15 -9.93 26.45
C GLU A 375 -14.96 -9.20 27.79
N LEU A 376 -14.06 -8.21 27.81
CA LEU A 376 -13.70 -7.41 28.97
C LEU A 376 -13.76 -5.91 28.63
N PRO A 377 -14.23 -5.06 29.56
CA PRO A 377 -14.18 -3.61 29.36
C PRO A 377 -12.72 -3.12 29.33
N LEU A 378 -12.51 -1.92 28.76
CA LEU A 378 -11.17 -1.35 28.54
C LEU A 378 -10.30 -1.36 29.80
N GLU A 379 -10.87 -1.00 30.93
CA GLU A 379 -10.19 -0.89 32.23
C GLU A 379 -9.59 -2.23 32.70
N GLN A 380 -10.18 -3.35 32.26
CA GLN A 380 -9.72 -4.70 32.58
C GLN A 380 -8.87 -5.29 31.45
N ALA A 381 -9.23 -5.03 30.19
CA ALA A 381 -8.53 -5.54 29.03
C ALA A 381 -7.11 -4.98 28.89
N ILE A 382 -6.94 -3.67 29.10
CA ILE A 382 -5.64 -2.99 28.96
C ILE A 382 -4.56 -3.60 29.87
N PRO A 383 -4.72 -3.67 31.21
CA PRO A 383 -3.67 -4.21 32.08
C PRO A 383 -3.37 -5.69 31.79
N GLN A 384 -4.39 -6.51 31.47
CA GLN A 384 -4.18 -7.92 31.13
C GLN A 384 -3.33 -8.10 29.87
N VAL A 385 -3.64 -7.36 28.81
CA VAL A 385 -2.89 -7.43 27.54
C VAL A 385 -1.48 -6.91 27.72
N LEU A 386 -1.30 -5.78 28.41
CA LEU A 386 0.03 -5.22 28.66
C LEU A 386 0.91 -6.17 29.48
N GLN A 387 0.36 -6.83 30.51
CA GLN A 387 1.12 -7.78 31.32
C GLN A 387 1.51 -9.05 30.55
N ALA A 388 0.63 -9.54 29.67
CA ALA A 388 0.96 -10.65 28.78
C ALA A 388 2.13 -10.28 27.84
N ILE A 389 2.10 -9.07 27.25
CA ILE A 389 3.18 -8.59 26.38
C ILE A 389 4.49 -8.43 27.17
N GLU A 390 4.44 -7.87 28.38
CA GLU A 390 5.63 -7.69 29.23
C GLU A 390 6.28 -9.02 29.58
N THR A 391 5.47 -10.06 29.84
CA THR A 391 5.96 -11.42 30.09
C THR A 391 6.72 -11.97 28.88
N GLU A 392 6.17 -11.85 27.67
CA GLU A 392 6.86 -12.26 26.43
C GLU A 392 8.15 -11.47 26.21
N LEU A 393 8.12 -10.16 26.43
CA LEU A 393 9.29 -9.29 26.28
C LEU A 393 10.43 -9.66 27.26
N ALA A 394 10.09 -10.13 28.46
CA ALA A 394 11.05 -10.60 29.45
C ALA A 394 11.67 -11.95 29.03
N GLN A 395 10.87 -12.88 28.50
CA GLN A 395 11.37 -14.17 28.00
C GLN A 395 12.36 -13.98 26.84
N VAL A 396 12.08 -13.05 25.92
CA VAL A 396 12.98 -12.71 24.81
C VAL A 396 14.30 -12.07 25.30
N ARG A 397 14.31 -11.38 26.44
CA ARG A 397 15.56 -10.84 27.02
C ARG A 397 16.41 -11.92 27.68
N ASN A 398 15.79 -12.92 28.29
CA ASN A 398 16.48 -13.96 29.07
C ASN A 398 16.90 -15.16 28.22
N GLY A 399 16.19 -15.46 27.14
CA GLY A 399 16.58 -16.43 26.13
C GLY A 399 17.02 -15.69 24.87
N GLY A 400 18.32 -15.41 24.73
CA GLY A 400 18.88 -14.91 23.47
C GLY A 400 18.44 -15.82 22.33
N MET A 401 17.66 -15.28 21.39
CA MET A 401 17.01 -15.97 20.27
C MET A 401 16.45 -17.36 20.64
N THR A 402 15.14 -17.43 20.89
CA THR A 402 14.43 -18.70 20.77
C THR A 402 14.80 -19.35 19.43
N ALA A 403 15.12 -20.65 19.46
CA ALA A 403 15.67 -21.42 18.35
C ALA A 403 14.80 -21.46 17.07
N ASP A 404 13.63 -20.82 17.07
CA ASP A 404 12.71 -20.73 15.94
C ASP A 404 12.85 -19.44 15.10
N ALA A 405 13.67 -18.46 15.53
CA ALA A 405 13.94 -17.27 14.70
C ALA A 405 14.93 -17.53 13.54
N ALA A 406 15.46 -18.76 13.44
CA ALA A 406 16.38 -19.19 12.39
C ALA A 406 15.70 -19.79 11.14
N GLN A 407 14.37 -19.99 11.16
CA GLN A 407 13.60 -20.43 9.99
C GLN A 407 12.83 -19.23 9.43
N GLY A 408 13.50 -18.42 8.61
CA GLY A 408 12.87 -17.28 7.94
C GLY A 408 13.80 -16.15 7.53
N MET A 409 15.10 -16.24 7.80
CA MET A 409 16.07 -15.34 7.16
C MET A 409 16.59 -15.97 5.86
N PRO A 410 16.40 -15.33 4.69
CA PRO A 410 17.19 -15.70 3.53
C PRO A 410 18.65 -15.46 3.89
N THR A 411 19.45 -16.52 3.81
CA THR A 411 20.90 -16.38 3.78
C THR A 411 21.24 -15.45 2.62
N ALA A 412 21.77 -14.27 2.93
CA ALA A 412 22.22 -13.31 1.94
C ALA A 412 23.28 -13.96 1.02
N PRO A 413 23.25 -13.67 -0.30
CA PRO A 413 24.44 -13.81 -1.14
C PRO A 413 25.49 -12.74 -0.80
#